data_AF-A0A960H355-F1
#
_entry.id   AF-A0A960H355-F1
#
_cell.length_a   1.000
_cell.length_b   1.000
_cell.length_c   1.000
_cell.angle_alpha   90.00
_cell.angle_beta   90.00
_cell.angle_gamma   90.00
#
_symmetry.space_group_name_H-M   'P 1'
#
loop_
_entity.id
_entity.type
_entity.pdbx_description
1 polymer ?
#
loop_
_entity_poly.entity_id
_entity_poly.type
_entity_poly.pdbx_seq_one_letter_code
_entity_poly.pdbx_strand_id
1 'polypeptide(L)'
;TPTRELCMQVANACRDLRGQGGPARVVAVYGGQPIGGQMRALQRGAQIVVGTPGRVLDLLERGALDFSGLDTFVLDEADEMLQMGFVEDIEAILGHAPKDRPRQMALFSATMTPAVRRIAETHMKDPVDARVTPKQATAPDIAHQVILCHDADRLEILERLIEVENVESALVFVRTRQGCAD
;
A
#
# COMPACT_ATOMS: atom_id res chain seq x y z
N THR A 1 3.85 -0.67 -2.62
CA THR A 1 2.79 -0.07 -1.82
C THR A 1 1.61 0.24 -2.72
N PRO A 2 0.37 -0.08 -2.33
CA PRO A 2 -0.80 -0.09 -3.21
C PRO A 2 -1.26 1.30 -3.67
N THR A 3 -1.23 2.29 -2.78
CA THR A 3 -1.91 3.57 -3.00
C THR A 3 -0.95 4.74 -3.07
N ARG A 4 -1.43 5.85 -3.63
CA ARG A 4 -0.68 7.12 -3.69
C ARG A 4 -0.42 7.66 -2.29
N GLU A 5 -1.43 7.59 -1.43
CA GLU A 5 -1.44 8.12 -0.08
C GLU A 5 -0.38 7.38 0.75
N LEU A 6 -0.40 6.05 0.72
CA LEU A 6 0.59 5.24 1.43
C LEU A 6 1.99 5.40 0.83
N CYS A 7 2.11 5.51 -0.49
CA CYS A 7 3.39 5.84 -1.16
C CYS A 7 4.00 7.14 -0.62
N MET A 8 3.18 8.18 -0.45
CA MET A 8 3.63 9.46 0.10
C MET A 8 4.00 9.36 1.59
N GLN A 9 3.22 8.63 2.38
CA GLN A 9 3.52 8.39 3.79
C GLN A 9 4.84 7.66 3.98
N VAL A 10 5.06 6.55 3.26
CA VAL A 10 6.30 5.78 3.31
C VAL A 10 7.48 6.63 2.82
N ALA A 11 7.33 7.38 1.73
CA ALA A 11 8.39 8.26 1.24
C ALA A 11 8.77 9.36 2.25
N ASN A 12 7.79 9.91 2.98
CA ASN A 12 8.06 10.88 4.04
C ASN A 12 8.77 10.22 5.23
N ALA A 13 8.29 9.05 5.69
CA ALA A 13 8.95 8.30 6.75
C ALA A 13 10.42 7.97 6.40
N CYS A 14 10.71 7.57 5.15
CA CYS A 14 12.08 7.37 4.70
C CYS A 14 12.93 8.66 4.74
N ARG A 15 12.34 9.82 4.42
CA ARG A 15 13.03 11.12 4.50
C ARG A 15 13.28 11.54 5.94
N ASP A 16 12.37 11.23 6.85
CA ASP A 16 12.49 11.54 8.27
C ASP A 16 13.56 10.66 8.92
N LEU A 17 13.58 9.36 8.62
CA LEU A 17 14.61 8.42 9.08
C LEU A 17 16.01 8.78 8.60
N ARG A 18 16.14 9.37 7.40
CA ARG A 18 17.41 9.88 6.88
C ARG A 18 17.94 11.05 7.74
N GLY A 19 17.06 11.79 8.41
CA GLY A 19 17.41 13.03 9.09
C GLY A 19 17.95 14.12 8.16
N GLN A 20 18.56 15.15 8.75
CA GLN A 20 19.07 16.33 8.04
C GLN A 20 20.42 16.10 7.32
N GLY A 21 21.11 14.96 7.58
CA GLY A 21 22.48 14.71 7.10
C GLY A 21 22.69 13.47 6.22
N GLY A 22 21.68 12.60 6.05
CA GLY A 22 21.86 11.38 5.26
C GLY A 22 21.92 11.64 3.75
N PRO A 23 22.84 10.99 2.99
CA PRO A 23 23.03 11.25 1.56
C PRO A 23 21.94 10.64 0.66
N ALA A 24 21.03 9.84 1.21
CA ALA A 24 20.04 9.08 0.43
C ALA A 24 18.90 9.97 -0.10
N ARG A 25 18.79 10.08 -1.42
CA ARG A 25 17.68 10.72 -2.10
C ARG A 25 16.50 9.75 -2.21
N VAL A 26 15.35 10.18 -1.68
CA VAL A 26 14.08 9.46 -1.71
C VAL A 26 13.14 10.06 -2.77
N VAL A 27 12.78 9.27 -3.76
CA VAL A 27 11.85 9.66 -4.83
C VAL A 27 10.56 8.86 -4.71
N ALA A 28 9.42 9.55 -4.71
CA ALA A 28 8.11 8.93 -4.71
C ALA A 28 7.53 8.93 -6.13
N VAL A 29 7.05 7.78 -6.60
CA VAL A 29 6.52 7.60 -7.95
C VAL A 29 5.12 6.97 -7.91
N TYR A 30 4.11 7.72 -8.34
CA TYR A 30 2.71 7.29 -8.29
C TYR A 30 1.85 7.98 -9.35
N GLY A 31 0.69 7.39 -9.65
CA GLY A 31 -0.31 7.88 -10.61
C GLY A 31 -0.98 9.20 -10.20
N GLY A 32 -1.77 9.80 -11.11
CA GLY A 32 -2.50 11.05 -10.82
C GLY A 32 -1.64 12.33 -10.76
N GLN A 33 -0.36 12.23 -11.10
CA GLN A 33 0.54 13.37 -11.31
C GLN A 33 1.34 13.20 -12.62
N PRO A 34 1.72 14.31 -13.29
CA PRO A 34 2.53 14.25 -14.51
C PRO A 34 3.83 13.48 -14.32
N ILE A 35 4.09 12.51 -15.19
CA ILE A 35 5.26 11.61 -15.08
C ILE A 35 6.59 12.34 -15.24
N GLY A 36 6.65 13.40 -16.06
CA GLY A 36 7.88 14.12 -16.37
C GLY A 36 8.59 14.71 -15.15
N GLY A 37 7.85 15.12 -14.11
CA GLY A 37 8.45 15.55 -12.84
C GLY A 37 9.16 14.43 -12.09
N GLN A 38 8.57 13.24 -12.11
CA GLN A 38 9.12 12.03 -11.50
C GLN A 38 10.34 11.52 -12.27
N MET A 39 10.29 11.52 -13.61
CA MET A 39 11.45 11.18 -14.45
C MET A 39 12.65 12.11 -14.18
N ARG A 40 12.42 13.43 -14.12
CA ARG A 40 13.49 14.39 -13.78
C ARG A 40 14.05 14.16 -12.37
N ALA A 41 13.22 13.72 -11.42
CA ALA A 41 13.67 13.39 -10.07
C ALA A 41 14.57 12.16 -10.06
N LEU A 42 14.21 11.11 -10.80
CA LEU A 42 15.00 9.89 -10.97
C LEU A 42 16.32 10.16 -11.70
N GLN A 43 16.32 11.00 -12.73
CA GLN A 43 17.53 11.38 -13.47
C GLN A 43 18.59 12.08 -12.61
N ARG A 44 18.19 12.76 -11.52
CA ARG A 44 19.16 13.33 -10.58
C ARG A 44 19.87 12.26 -9.74
N GLY A 45 19.36 11.03 -9.75
CA GLY A 45 19.78 9.88 -8.93
C GLY A 45 18.81 9.64 -7.77
N ALA A 46 18.53 8.38 -7.45
CA ALA A 46 17.69 7.99 -6.31
C ALA A 46 18.28 6.75 -5.64
N GLN A 47 18.47 6.78 -4.33
CA GLN A 47 18.89 5.61 -3.54
C GLN A 47 17.68 4.85 -3.02
N ILE A 48 16.56 5.55 -2.80
CA ILE A 48 15.29 4.95 -2.38
C ILE A 48 14.20 5.44 -3.33
N VAL A 49 13.49 4.49 -3.94
CA VAL A 49 12.30 4.76 -4.74
C VAL A 49 11.12 4.09 -4.06
N VAL A 50 10.10 4.88 -3.73
CA VAL A 50 8.83 4.39 -3.20
C VAL A 50 7.78 4.58 -4.29
N GLY A 51 7.02 3.55 -4.64
CA GLY A 51 6.06 3.69 -5.72
C GLY A 51 4.90 2.72 -5.74
N THR A 52 3.86 3.12 -6.47
CA THR A 52 2.69 2.31 -6.80
C THR A 52 2.96 1.46 -8.04
N PRO A 53 2.50 0.19 -8.12
CA PRO A 53 2.88 -0.76 -9.17
C PRO A 53 2.83 -0.19 -10.59
N GLY A 54 1.65 0.25 -11.05
CA GLY A 54 1.51 0.73 -12.44
C GLY A 54 2.43 1.91 -12.81
N ARG A 55 2.75 2.81 -11.88
CA ARG A 55 3.70 3.90 -12.15
C ARG A 55 5.15 3.43 -12.14
N VAL A 56 5.51 2.48 -11.28
CA VAL A 56 6.85 1.89 -11.25
C VAL A 56 7.10 1.15 -12.56
N LEU A 57 6.14 0.35 -13.02
CA LEU A 57 6.23 -0.37 -14.28
C LEU A 57 6.39 0.58 -15.48
N ASP A 58 5.53 1.60 -15.60
CA ASP A 58 5.61 2.61 -16.66
C ASP A 58 6.98 3.34 -16.68
N LEU A 59 7.59 3.57 -15.52
CA LEU A 59 8.93 4.18 -15.45
C LEU A 59 10.06 3.21 -15.81
N LEU A 60 9.92 1.92 -15.50
CA LEU A 60 10.86 0.86 -15.91
C LEU A 60 10.82 0.66 -17.43
N GLU A 61 9.62 0.54 -18.01
CA GLU A 61 9.42 0.33 -19.46
C GLU A 61 9.96 1.50 -20.30
N ARG A 62 9.91 2.72 -19.75
CA ARG A 62 10.50 3.92 -20.38
C ARG A 62 12.01 4.04 -20.18
N GLY A 63 12.64 3.17 -19.40
CA GLY A 63 14.06 3.27 -19.01
C GLY A 63 14.37 4.48 -18.11
N ALA A 64 13.36 5.07 -17.47
CA ALA A 64 13.55 6.20 -16.54
C ALA A 64 13.89 5.72 -15.12
N LEU A 65 13.51 4.48 -14.79
CA LEU A 65 13.92 3.75 -13.61
C LEU A 65 14.73 2.53 -14.06
N ASP A 66 15.82 2.24 -13.35
CA ASP A 66 16.71 1.12 -13.66
C ASP A 66 16.96 0.30 -12.39
N PHE A 67 16.81 -1.02 -12.51
CA PHE A 67 17.03 -1.98 -11.43
C PHE A 67 18.41 -2.63 -11.46
N SER A 68 19.28 -2.26 -12.41
CA SER A 68 20.65 -2.79 -12.51
C SER A 68 21.42 -2.74 -11.18
N GLY A 69 21.21 -1.70 -10.36
CA GLY A 69 21.77 -1.51 -9.01
C GLY A 69 20.82 -1.78 -7.82
N LEU A 70 19.65 -2.40 -8.04
CA LEU A 70 18.71 -2.77 -6.98
C LEU A 70 19.24 -3.88 -6.05
N ASP A 71 19.50 -3.56 -4.78
CA ASP A 71 19.92 -4.54 -3.76
C ASP A 71 18.78 -4.98 -2.84
N THR A 72 17.74 -4.16 -2.70
CA THR A 72 16.61 -4.42 -1.81
C THR A 72 15.30 -4.08 -2.48
N PHE A 73 14.33 -5.00 -2.40
CA PHE A 73 12.98 -4.83 -2.91
C PHE A 73 11.94 -5.07 -1.81
N VAL A 74 10.97 -4.18 -1.68
CA VAL A 74 9.93 -4.28 -0.65
C VAL A 74 8.55 -4.26 -1.30
N LEU A 75 7.76 -5.31 -1.07
CA LEU A 75 6.32 -5.31 -1.31
C LEU A 75 5.62 -5.03 0.01
N ASP A 76 4.84 -3.97 0.02
CA ASP A 76 4.08 -3.52 1.19
C ASP A 76 2.58 -3.56 0.86
N GLU A 77 1.78 -4.12 1.77
CA GLU A 77 0.36 -4.48 1.59
C GLU A 77 0.12 -5.31 0.32
N ALA A 78 0.81 -6.46 0.22
CA ALA A 78 0.79 -7.30 -0.98
C ALA A 78 -0.60 -7.87 -1.31
N ASP A 79 -1.39 -8.22 -0.30
CA ASP A 79 -2.76 -8.66 -0.48
C ASP A 79 -3.67 -7.56 -1.04
N GLU A 80 -3.56 -6.33 -0.54
CA GLU A 80 -4.31 -5.19 -1.07
C GLU A 80 -3.95 -4.91 -2.54
N MET A 81 -2.66 -4.95 -2.88
CA MET A 81 -2.24 -4.76 -4.28
C MET A 81 -2.86 -5.80 -5.22
N LEU A 82 -3.01 -7.05 -4.77
CA LEU A 82 -3.66 -8.10 -5.56
C LEU A 82 -5.17 -7.87 -5.67
N GLN A 83 -5.84 -7.40 -4.61
CA GLN A 83 -7.26 -7.05 -4.65
C GLN A 83 -7.54 -5.91 -5.64
N MET A 84 -6.61 -4.97 -5.77
CA MET A 84 -6.66 -3.89 -6.76
C MET A 84 -6.32 -4.34 -8.19
N GLY A 85 -5.93 -5.60 -8.40
CA GLY A 85 -5.61 -6.16 -9.71
C GLY A 85 -4.17 -5.93 -10.18
N PHE A 86 -3.24 -5.54 -9.32
CA PHE A 86 -1.84 -5.27 -9.70
C PHE A 86 -0.96 -6.53 -9.83
N VAL A 87 -1.55 -7.72 -9.98
CA VAL A 87 -0.79 -8.98 -10.03
C VAL A 87 0.22 -8.98 -11.18
N GLU A 88 -0.25 -8.63 -12.38
CA GLU A 88 0.56 -8.62 -13.59
C GLU A 88 1.65 -7.55 -13.52
N ASP A 89 1.31 -6.36 -13.01
CA ASP A 89 2.25 -5.27 -12.81
C ASP A 89 3.39 -5.68 -11.86
N ILE A 90 3.07 -6.34 -10.74
CA ILE A 90 4.07 -6.78 -9.76
C ILE A 90 5.01 -7.83 -10.36
N GLU A 91 4.46 -8.82 -11.07
CA GLU A 91 5.26 -9.84 -11.75
C GLU A 91 6.18 -9.22 -12.80
N ALA A 92 5.68 -8.26 -13.59
CA ALA A 92 6.48 -7.54 -14.58
C ALA A 92 7.60 -6.71 -13.92
N ILE A 93 7.31 -5.99 -12.84
CA ILE A 93 8.30 -5.23 -12.07
C ILE A 93 9.40 -6.14 -11.52
N LEU A 94 9.02 -7.26 -10.90
CA LEU A 94 9.97 -8.25 -10.37
C LEU A 94 10.78 -8.91 -11.50
N GLY A 95 10.19 -9.05 -12.69
CA GLY A 95 10.86 -9.52 -13.90
C GLY A 95 11.98 -8.60 -14.40
N HIS A 96 11.92 -7.30 -14.12
CA HIS A 96 12.99 -6.34 -14.43
C HIS A 96 14.17 -6.39 -13.45
N ALA A 97 14.00 -7.05 -12.29
CA ALA A 97 15.07 -7.14 -11.30
C ALA A 97 16.21 -8.06 -11.79
N PRO A 98 17.48 -7.76 -11.46
CA PRO A 98 18.62 -8.59 -11.82
C PRO A 98 18.44 -10.04 -11.33
N LYS A 99 18.76 -11.00 -12.20
CA LYS A 99 18.67 -12.45 -11.92
C LYS A 99 20.02 -13.08 -11.57
N ASP A 100 21.10 -12.40 -11.93
CA ASP A 100 22.50 -12.83 -11.82
C ASP A 100 23.13 -12.48 -10.47
N ARG A 101 22.49 -11.61 -9.68
CA ARG A 101 22.97 -11.22 -8.35
C ARG A 101 21.87 -11.35 -7.28
N PRO A 102 22.23 -11.74 -6.05
CA PRO A 102 21.26 -11.84 -4.97
C PRO A 102 20.75 -10.45 -4.58
N ARG A 103 19.43 -10.35 -4.39
CA ARG A 103 18.77 -9.18 -3.79
C ARG A 103 18.06 -9.62 -2.51
N GLN A 104 17.98 -8.72 -1.54
CA GLN A 104 17.10 -8.91 -0.40
C GLN A 104 15.67 -8.53 -0.79
N MET A 105 14.70 -9.36 -0.45
CA MET A 105 13.29 -9.05 -0.63
C MET A 105 12.56 -9.13 0.70
N ALA A 106 11.72 -8.14 0.97
CA ALA A 106 10.76 -8.16 2.08
C ALA A 106 9.34 -8.07 1.50
N LEU A 107 8.43 -8.89 2.04
CA LEU A 107 7.03 -8.90 1.66
C LEU A 107 6.20 -8.75 2.93
N PHE A 108 5.39 -7.68 2.99
CA PHE A 108 4.45 -7.39 4.05
C PHE A 108 3.02 -7.54 3.51
N SER A 109 2.19 -8.24 4.28
CA SER A 109 0.82 -8.56 3.90
C SER A 109 0.05 -8.92 5.15
N ALA A 110 -1.20 -8.47 5.27
CA ALA A 110 -2.06 -8.84 6.39
C ALA A 110 -2.56 -10.29 6.24
N THR A 111 -2.78 -10.71 5.00
CA THR A 111 -3.27 -12.05 4.65
C THR A 111 -2.33 -12.79 3.72
N MET A 112 -2.21 -14.11 3.90
CA MET A 112 -1.43 -15.01 3.04
C MET A 112 -2.32 -15.75 2.06
N THR A 113 -2.90 -15.02 1.10
CA THR A 113 -3.64 -15.63 0.00
C THR A 113 -2.73 -16.50 -0.88
N PRO A 114 -3.26 -17.47 -1.65
CA PRO A 114 -2.44 -18.30 -2.54
C PRO A 114 -1.60 -17.48 -3.54
N ALA A 115 -2.13 -16.33 -3.99
CA ALA A 115 -1.42 -15.45 -4.91
C ALA A 115 -0.24 -14.74 -4.24
N VAL A 116 -0.40 -14.22 -3.00
CA VAL A 116 0.74 -13.63 -2.26
C VAL A 116 1.81 -14.69 -1.98
N ARG A 117 1.38 -15.90 -1.56
CA ARG A 117 2.28 -17.02 -1.32
C ARG A 117 3.10 -17.38 -2.56
N ARG A 118 2.45 -17.43 -3.73
CA ARG A 118 3.12 -17.70 -5.00
C ARG A 118 4.20 -16.66 -5.31
N ILE A 119 3.92 -15.37 -5.10
CA ILE A 119 4.92 -14.32 -5.29
C ILE A 119 6.12 -14.54 -4.36
N ALA A 120 5.88 -14.84 -3.08
CA ALA A 120 6.95 -15.12 -2.12
C ALA A 120 7.80 -16.34 -2.55
N GLU A 121 7.16 -17.46 -2.88
CA GLU A 121 7.83 -18.69 -3.30
C GLU A 121 8.61 -18.54 -4.61
N THR A 122 8.12 -17.68 -5.52
CA THR A 122 8.76 -17.46 -6.84
C THR A 122 9.95 -16.51 -6.75
N HIS A 123 9.85 -15.45 -5.94
CA HIS A 123 10.77 -14.32 -5.99
C HIS A 123 11.67 -14.16 -4.76
N MET A 124 11.36 -14.82 -3.65
CA MET A 124 12.16 -14.76 -2.43
C MET A 124 13.02 -16.03 -2.29
N LYS A 125 14.25 -15.85 -1.78
CA LYS A 125 15.18 -16.95 -1.52
C LYS A 125 15.28 -17.18 -0.02
N ASP A 126 14.91 -18.39 0.42
CA ASP A 126 14.93 -18.82 1.83
C ASP A 126 14.30 -17.78 2.79
N PRO A 127 13.02 -17.40 2.59
CA PRO A 127 12.40 -16.35 3.37
C PRO A 127 12.11 -16.78 4.81
N VAL A 128 12.39 -15.90 5.77
CA VAL A 128 11.95 -16.05 7.16
C VAL A 128 10.50 -15.54 7.29
N ASP A 129 9.58 -16.41 7.69
CA ASP A 129 8.20 -16.05 7.99
C ASP A 129 8.10 -15.48 9.42
N ALA A 130 7.95 -14.16 9.53
CA ALA A 130 7.76 -13.46 10.80
C ALA A 130 6.29 -13.05 10.94
N ARG A 131 5.55 -13.77 11.80
CA ARG A 131 4.15 -13.45 12.09
C ARG A 131 4.04 -12.72 13.41
N VAL A 132 3.48 -11.52 13.37
CA VAL A 132 3.04 -10.85 14.58
C VAL A 132 1.71 -11.48 14.97
N THR A 133 1.76 -12.53 15.80
CA THR A 133 0.55 -13.04 16.45
C THR A 133 0.07 -11.97 17.42
N PRO A 134 -1.18 -11.46 17.30
CA PRO A 134 -1.74 -10.58 18.31
C PRO A 134 -1.59 -11.25 19.68
N LYS A 135 -1.12 -10.52 20.69
CA LYS A 135 -1.12 -11.00 22.09
C LYS A 135 -2.56 -11.21 22.52
N GLN A 136 -3.13 -12.38 22.24
CA GLN A 136 -4.57 -12.61 22.22
C GLN A 136 -5.30 -11.62 21.29
N ALA A 137 -6.45 -12.01 20.76
CA ALA A 137 -7.33 -11.02 20.17
C ALA A 137 -7.72 -10.06 21.30
N THR A 138 -7.14 -8.86 21.35
CA THR A 138 -7.85 -7.70 21.88
C THR A 138 -8.99 -7.37 20.90
N ALA A 139 -9.94 -8.28 20.81
CA ALA A 139 -11.28 -8.06 20.31
C ALA A 139 -12.32 -8.33 21.42
N PRO A 140 -12.18 -7.77 22.63
CA PRO A 140 -13.34 -7.52 23.48
C PRO A 140 -13.82 -6.05 23.44
N ASP A 141 -13.07 -5.09 22.89
CA ASP A 141 -13.41 -3.66 23.07
C ASP A 141 -14.24 -3.02 21.95
N ILE A 142 -14.58 -3.74 20.88
CA ILE A 142 -15.52 -3.22 19.87
C ILE A 142 -16.83 -3.99 19.97
N ALA A 143 -17.85 -3.35 20.56
CA ALA A 143 -19.20 -3.86 20.60
C ALA A 143 -19.83 -3.77 19.21
N HIS A 144 -20.15 -4.91 18.61
CA HIS A 144 -20.85 -4.96 17.32
C HIS A 144 -22.36 -5.10 17.56
N GLN A 145 -23.15 -4.22 16.95
CA GLN A 145 -24.62 -4.26 17.02
C GLN A 145 -25.22 -4.20 15.62
N VAL A 146 -26.39 -4.81 15.45
CA VAL A 146 -27.13 -4.82 14.18
C VAL A 146 -28.56 -4.35 14.44
N ILE A 147 -29.01 -3.36 13.67
CA ILE A 147 -30.39 -2.86 13.71
C ILE A 147 -31.04 -3.22 12.37
N LEU A 148 -32.08 -4.06 12.42
CA LEU A 148 -32.91 -4.37 11.26
C LEU A 148 -33.91 -3.23 11.06
N CYS A 149 -33.88 -2.60 9.88
CA CYS A 149 -34.77 -1.51 9.52
C CYS A 149 -35.11 -1.53 8.03
N HIS A 150 -36.15 -0.80 7.63
CA HIS A 150 -36.36 -0.51 6.22
C HIS A 150 -35.35 0.57 5.76
N ASP A 151 -34.95 0.52 4.49
CA ASP A 151 -33.94 1.44 3.96
C ASP A 151 -34.35 2.91 4.08
N ALA A 152 -35.65 3.20 3.99
CA ALA A 152 -36.22 4.53 4.19
C ALA A 152 -36.02 5.08 5.61
N ASP A 153 -35.92 4.21 6.62
CA ASP A 153 -35.81 4.60 8.03
C ASP A 153 -34.34 4.72 8.48
N ARG A 154 -33.37 4.33 7.62
CA ARG A 154 -31.96 4.19 8.00
C ARG A 154 -31.35 5.50 8.50
N LEU A 155 -31.71 6.63 7.87
CA LEU A 155 -31.18 7.95 8.24
C LEU A 155 -31.73 8.40 9.61
N GLU A 156 -33.04 8.31 9.80
CA GLU A 156 -33.69 8.66 11.08
C GLU A 156 -33.13 7.81 12.23
N ILE A 157 -32.93 6.51 12.01
CA ILE A 157 -32.33 5.62 13.02
C ILE A 157 -30.90 6.01 13.35
N LEU A 158 -30.09 6.37 12.34
CA LEU A 158 -28.71 6.82 12.55
C LEU A 158 -28.67 8.13 13.36
N GLU A 159 -29.52 9.10 13.03
CA GLU A 159 -29.63 10.37 13.77
C GLU A 159 -29.96 10.10 15.24
N ARG A 160 -30.97 9.26 15.49
CA ARG A 160 -31.36 8.89 16.86
C ARG A 160 -30.26 8.14 17.59
N LEU A 161 -29.50 7.28 16.91
CA LEU A 161 -28.36 6.58 17.50
C LEU A 161 -27.28 7.58 17.93
N ILE A 162 -26.94 8.54 17.06
CA ILE A 162 -25.95 9.59 17.36
C ILE A 162 -26.40 10.43 18.56
N GLU A 163 -27.68 10.81 18.60
CA GLU A 163 -28.26 11.58 19.71
C GLU A 163 -28.27 10.81 21.03
N VAL A 164 -28.77 9.57 21.04
CA VAL A 164 -28.94 8.75 22.25
C VAL A 164 -27.59 8.34 22.83
N GLU A 165 -26.64 7.96 21.98
CA GLU A 165 -25.29 7.57 22.40
C GLU A 165 -24.37 8.80 22.59
N ASN A 166 -24.86 10.01 22.32
CA ASN A 166 -24.13 11.27 22.44
C ASN A 166 -22.76 11.24 21.71
N VAL A 167 -22.79 10.82 20.44
CA VAL A 167 -21.58 10.59 19.64
C VAL A 167 -21.01 11.92 19.13
N GLU A 168 -19.82 12.30 19.63
CA GLU A 168 -19.14 13.54 19.20
C GLU A 168 -18.53 13.43 17.79
N SER A 169 -18.12 12.24 17.37
CA SER A 169 -17.52 11.99 16.06
C SER A 169 -17.74 10.53 15.65
N ALA A 170 -18.21 10.34 14.42
CA ALA A 170 -18.51 9.02 13.86
C ALA A 170 -17.95 8.88 12.43
N LEU A 171 -17.60 7.65 12.05
CA LEU A 171 -17.36 7.26 10.67
C LEU A 171 -18.58 6.47 10.17
N VAL A 172 -19.25 6.99 9.16
CA VAL A 172 -20.42 6.36 8.54
C VAL A 172 -20.02 5.85 7.16
N PHE A 173 -20.12 4.54 6.95
CA PHE A 173 -19.81 3.91 5.66
C PHE A 173 -21.09 3.72 4.83
N VAL A 174 -21.09 4.30 3.64
CA VAL A 174 -22.16 4.14 2.65
C VAL A 174 -21.64 3.48 1.38
N ARG A 175 -22.52 2.83 0.62
CA ARG A 175 -22.11 2.03 -0.54
C ARG A 175 -21.63 2.87 -1.73
N THR A 176 -22.20 4.06 -1.95
CA THR A 176 -21.93 4.86 -3.13
C THR A 176 -21.50 6.27 -2.75
N ARG A 177 -20.72 6.91 -3.63
CA ARG A 177 -20.27 8.29 -3.45
C ARG A 177 -21.43 9.29 -3.41
N GLN A 178 -22.49 9.05 -4.20
CA GLN A 178 -23.68 9.89 -4.21
C GLN A 178 -24.36 9.88 -2.83
N GLY A 179 -24.56 8.70 -2.24
CA GLY A 179 -25.18 8.59 -0.91
C GLY A 179 -24.31 9.05 0.25
N CYS A 180 -23.10 9.56 -0.01
CA CYS A 180 -22.25 10.24 0.97
C CYS A 180 -22.46 11.77 0.92
N ALA A 181 -22.95 12.29 -0.22
CA ALA A 181 -23.21 13.71 -0.43
C ALA A 181 -24.66 14.09 -0.10
N ASP A 182 -25.56 13.10 -0.18
CA ASP A 182 -26.95 13.17 0.27
C ASP A 182 -27.03 13.04 1.80
#